data_AF-A0A2V1D4R5-F1
#
_entry.id   AF-A0A2V1D4R5-F1
#
_cell.length_a   1.000
_cell.length_b   1.000
_cell.length_c   1.000
_cell.angle_alpha   90.00
_cell.angle_beta   90.00
_cell.angle_gamma   90.00
#
_symmetry.space_group_name_H-M   'P 1'
#
loop_
_entity.id
_entity.type
_entity.pdbx_description
1 polymer ?
#
loop_
_entity_poly.entity_id
_entity_poly.type
_entity_poly.pdbx_seq_one_letter_code
_entity_poly.pdbx_strand_id
1 'polypeptide(L)'
;MHGHFQESSPSSTGSGILETRGWTLQEIVLSPRILWFSSSELGWSCWSNTACECDPKQTSHFIDQSSEHLKISSTPQPNQGCVTDWLATWRNIVHEFTKRDLTVLTDRLPAIAGLASAMQHQLNSDYLAGLWECDLARQLLWTSV
;
A
#
# COMPACT_ATOMS: atom_id res chain seq x y z
N MET A 1 43.99 3.48 2.67
CA MET A 1 43.49 2.68 1.54
C MET A 1 42.15 2.10 1.96
N HIS A 2 41.07 2.77 1.59
CA HIS A 2 39.72 2.30 1.86
C HIS A 2 39.45 1.14 0.92
N GLY A 3 39.40 -0.07 1.49
CA GLY A 3 39.00 -1.26 0.75
C GLY A 3 37.58 -1.07 0.25
N HIS A 4 37.42 -0.99 -1.07
CA HIS A 4 36.14 -1.17 -1.71
C HIS A 4 35.67 -2.60 -1.44
N PHE A 5 34.88 -2.77 -0.38
CA PHE A 5 34.05 -3.94 -0.24
C PHE A 5 32.84 -3.71 -1.15
N GLN A 6 32.93 -4.20 -2.40
CA GLN A 6 31.75 -4.45 -3.21
C GLN A 6 31.01 -5.61 -2.57
N GLU A 7 30.26 -5.31 -1.51
CA GLU A 7 29.24 -6.21 -1.01
C GLU A 7 28.10 -6.16 -2.02
N SER A 8 27.90 -7.29 -2.69
CA SER A 8 26.76 -7.57 -3.55
C SER A 8 25.48 -7.00 -2.95
N SER A 9 24.85 -6.11 -3.71
CA SER A 9 23.57 -5.49 -3.43
C SER A 9 22.58 -6.49 -2.84
N PRO A 10 21.83 -6.17 -1.77
CA PRO A 10 20.68 -6.97 -1.40
C PRO A 10 19.57 -6.68 -2.43
N SER A 11 19.68 -7.29 -3.61
CA SER A 11 18.55 -7.58 -4.49
C SER A 11 17.72 -8.70 -3.87
N SER A 12 17.27 -8.50 -2.63
CA SER A 12 16.33 -9.36 -1.94
C SER A 12 15.34 -8.45 -1.22
N THR A 13 14.25 -8.19 -1.92
CA THR A 13 12.95 -7.74 -1.44
C THR A 13 12.47 -8.67 -0.34
N GLY A 14 13.07 -8.58 0.84
CA GLY A 14 12.56 -9.22 2.05
C GLY A 14 11.38 -8.38 2.51
N SER A 15 10.18 -8.69 2.00
CA SER A 15 8.94 -8.14 2.55
C SER A 15 8.99 -8.28 4.07
N GLY A 16 9.01 -7.15 4.78
CA GLY A 16 9.21 -7.16 6.23
C GLY A 16 8.10 -7.96 6.89
N ILE A 17 8.35 -8.58 8.06
CA ILE A 17 7.33 -9.37 8.77
C ILE A 17 6.03 -8.60 9.06
N LEU A 18 6.10 -7.27 9.05
CA LEU A 18 4.92 -6.42 9.18
C LEU A 18 4.07 -6.43 7.90
N GLU A 19 4.66 -6.47 6.71
CA GLU A 19 3.94 -6.48 5.43
C GLU A 19 3.12 -7.74 5.22
N THR A 20 3.45 -8.84 5.90
CA THR A 20 2.65 -10.06 5.84
C THR A 20 1.38 -9.98 6.69
N ARG A 21 1.25 -9.01 7.60
CA ARG A 21 0.09 -8.91 8.50
C ARG A 21 -1.04 -8.11 7.84
N GLY A 22 -2.28 -8.62 7.90
CA GLY A 22 -3.43 -7.96 7.25
C GLY A 22 -3.63 -6.50 7.69
N TRP A 23 -3.66 -6.24 8.99
CA TRP A 23 -3.90 -4.91 9.58
C TRP A 23 -2.87 -3.85 9.21
N THR A 24 -1.62 -4.23 8.96
CA THR A 24 -0.56 -3.28 8.64
C THR A 24 -0.73 -2.69 7.24
N LEU A 25 -1.58 -3.26 6.38
CA LEU A 25 -1.84 -2.68 5.06
C LEU A 25 -2.45 -1.29 5.23
N GLN A 26 -3.41 -1.16 6.15
CA GLN A 26 -4.01 0.12 6.46
C GLN A 26 -2.98 1.13 6.95
N GLU A 27 -2.07 0.70 7.82
CA GLU A 27 -1.00 1.54 8.36
C GLU A 27 -0.05 2.02 7.26
N ILE A 28 0.29 1.15 6.30
CA ILE A 28 1.18 1.48 5.18
C ILE A 28 0.50 2.45 4.21
N VAL A 29 -0.77 2.22 3.92
CA VAL A 29 -1.48 2.95 2.87
C VAL A 29 -1.94 4.34 3.32
N LEU A 30 -2.50 4.44 4.53
CA LEU A 30 -3.10 5.68 5.01
C LEU A 30 -2.10 6.64 5.67
N SER A 31 -0.91 6.16 6.02
CA SER A 31 0.07 7.00 6.71
C SER A 31 0.75 7.98 5.75
N PRO A 32 0.70 9.31 6.01
CA PRO A 32 1.39 10.28 5.18
C PRO A 32 2.91 10.19 5.27
N ARG A 33 3.43 9.59 6.35
CA ARG A 33 4.84 9.39 6.65
C ARG A 33 5.02 8.06 7.36
N ILE A 34 6.03 7.28 6.96
CA ILE A 34 6.36 5.99 7.56
C ILE A 34 7.85 5.96 7.87
N LEU A 35 8.18 5.38 9.03
CA LEU A 35 9.54 5.02 9.41
C LEU A 35 9.61 3.49 9.46
N TRP A 36 10.51 2.92 8.67
CA TRP A 36 10.78 1.49 8.54
C TRP A 36 12.01 1.11 9.34
N PHE A 37 11.88 0.05 10.12
CA PHE A 37 12.98 -0.57 10.84
C PHE A 37 13.28 -1.91 10.17
N SER A 38 14.39 -2.00 9.45
CA SER A 38 14.89 -3.27 8.91
C SER A 38 15.97 -3.83 9.84
N SER A 39 16.42 -5.06 9.56
CA SER A 39 17.55 -5.65 10.29
C SER A 39 18.89 -4.94 10.03
N SER A 40 18.99 -4.20 8.93
CA SER A 40 20.24 -3.60 8.44
C SER A 40 20.29 -2.08 8.61
N GLU A 41 19.16 -1.40 8.45
CA GLU A 41 19.09 0.07 8.48
C GLU A 41 17.68 0.61 8.73
N LEU A 42 17.60 1.92 8.96
CA LEU A 42 16.35 2.68 8.97
C LEU A 42 16.02 3.22 7.57
N GLY A 43 14.74 3.13 7.20
CA GLY A 43 14.18 3.77 6.02
C GLY A 43 13.03 4.70 6.39
N TRP A 44 12.79 5.75 5.63
CA TRP A 44 11.61 6.61 5.82
C TRP A 44 11.00 7.02 4.50
N SER A 45 9.67 7.08 4.47
CA SER A 45 8.92 7.55 3.32
C SER A 45 7.92 8.62 3.72
N CYS A 46 7.63 9.51 2.78
CA CYS A 46 6.48 10.39 2.77
C CYS A 46 5.82 10.34 1.39
N TRP A 47 4.81 11.17 1.16
CA TRP A 47 4.15 11.21 -0.14
C TRP A 47 5.07 11.62 -1.29
N SER A 48 6.05 12.47 -1.03
CA SER A 48 6.93 13.02 -2.06
C SER A 48 8.29 12.35 -2.16
N ASN A 49 8.73 11.64 -1.12
CA ASN A 49 10.10 11.15 -1.05
C ASN A 49 10.22 9.90 -0.19
N THR A 50 11.20 9.07 -0.52
CA THR A 50 11.61 7.92 0.30
C THR A 50 13.12 7.88 0.37
N ALA A 51 13.70 7.66 1.54
CA ALA A 51 15.15 7.58 1.75
C ALA A 51 15.50 6.56 2.84
N CYS A 52 16.79 6.30 3.01
CA CYS A 52 17.38 5.40 4.01
C CYS A 52 18.49 6.10 4.79
N GLU A 53 18.93 5.49 5.88
CA GLU A 53 20.16 5.87 6.58
C GLU A 53 21.38 5.83 5.65
N CYS A 54 21.39 4.89 4.68
CA CYS A 54 22.45 4.73 3.69
C CYS A 54 22.63 5.91 2.72
N ASP A 55 21.54 6.57 2.35
CA ASP A 55 21.50 7.76 1.50
C ASP A 55 20.33 8.66 1.94
N PRO A 56 20.57 9.55 2.92
CA PRO A 56 19.51 10.39 3.49
C PRO A 56 19.00 11.49 2.54
N LYS A 57 19.69 11.72 1.42
CA LYS A 57 19.45 12.88 0.55
C LYS A 57 18.80 12.52 -0.79
N GLN A 58 18.90 11.27 -1.25
CA GLN A 58 18.27 10.85 -2.49
C GLN A 58 16.96 10.12 -2.25
N THR A 59 15.97 10.41 -3.10
CA THR A 59 14.85 9.51 -3.36
C THR A 59 15.47 8.26 -3.98
N SER A 60 15.73 7.22 -3.20
CA SER A 60 16.33 6.01 -3.76
C SER A 60 15.37 5.49 -4.83
N HIS A 61 15.77 5.53 -6.10
CA HIS A 61 15.07 4.85 -7.21
C HIS A 61 14.95 3.33 -6.99
N PHE A 62 15.46 2.83 -5.87
CA PHE A 62 15.54 1.42 -5.47
C PHE A 62 14.42 0.96 -4.53
N ILE A 63 13.57 1.86 -3.99
CA ILE A 63 12.41 1.44 -3.20
C ILE A 63 11.22 1.27 -4.13
N ASP A 64 10.66 0.06 -4.10
CA ASP A 64 9.61 -0.42 -4.99
C ASP A 64 8.44 0.59 -5.10
N GLN A 65 8.24 1.08 -6.34
CA GLN A 65 7.15 1.98 -6.73
C GLN A 65 5.76 1.34 -6.54
N SER A 66 5.68 0.03 -6.27
CA SER A 66 4.42 -0.65 -5.96
C SER A 66 3.64 0.00 -4.81
N SER A 67 4.35 0.57 -3.82
CA SER A 67 3.76 1.29 -2.69
C SER A 67 3.23 2.69 -3.06
N GLU A 68 3.68 3.27 -4.18
CA GLU A 68 3.25 4.59 -4.64
C GLU A 68 1.80 4.54 -5.14
N HIS A 69 1.40 3.44 -5.78
CA HIS A 69 0.03 3.19 -6.24
C HIS A 69 -0.99 2.96 -5.12
N LEU A 70 -0.52 2.71 -3.90
CA LEU A 70 -1.41 2.47 -2.76
C LEU A 70 -1.62 3.72 -1.92
N LYS A 71 -0.89 4.83 -2.11
CA LYS A 71 -1.05 6.05 -1.30
C LYS A 71 -2.41 6.69 -1.53
N ILE A 72 -3.33 6.55 -0.57
CA ILE A 72 -4.62 7.22 -0.60
C ILE A 72 -4.48 8.59 0.08
N SER A 73 -4.54 9.66 -0.71
CA SER A 73 -4.70 11.01 -0.19
C SER A 73 -6.15 11.22 0.26
N SER A 74 -6.34 11.52 1.54
CA SER A 74 -7.65 11.89 2.11
C SER A 74 -8.06 13.33 1.76
N THR A 75 -7.19 14.13 1.13
CA THR A 75 -7.58 15.47 0.66
C THR A 75 -8.24 15.39 -0.72
N PRO A 76 -9.40 16.03 -0.93
CA PRO A 76 -10.02 16.14 -2.25
C PRO A 76 -9.10 16.96 -3.15
N GLN A 77 -8.44 16.31 -4.11
CA GLN A 77 -7.68 17.04 -5.12
C GLN A 77 -8.58 17.29 -6.34
N PRO A 78 -8.67 18.53 -6.83
CA PRO A 78 -9.64 18.91 -7.87
C PRO A 78 -9.46 18.23 -9.24
N ASN A 79 -8.47 17.36 -9.43
CA ASN A 79 -8.14 16.73 -10.72
C ASN A 79 -7.69 15.25 -10.60
N GLN A 80 -7.97 14.54 -9.50
CA GLN A 80 -7.41 13.19 -9.30
C GLN A 80 -8.37 12.06 -9.69
N GLY A 81 -8.08 11.49 -10.86
CA GLY A 81 -8.51 10.15 -11.30
C GLY A 81 -9.99 10.05 -11.68
N CYS A 82 -10.29 9.31 -12.74
CA CYS A 82 -11.67 8.93 -13.03
C CYS A 82 -12.13 7.81 -12.08
N VAL A 83 -13.44 7.61 -11.95
CA VAL A 83 -14.02 6.55 -11.08
C VAL A 83 -13.38 5.17 -11.39
N THR A 84 -13.02 4.90 -12.65
CA THR A 84 -12.37 3.63 -13.03
C THR A 84 -10.96 3.48 -12.46
N ASP A 85 -10.22 4.58 -12.27
CA ASP A 85 -8.89 4.56 -11.65
C ASP A 85 -9.01 4.20 -10.17
N TRP A 86 -9.94 4.83 -9.45
CA TRP A 86 -10.20 4.51 -8.04
C TRP A 86 -10.68 3.07 -7.83
N LEU A 87 -11.53 2.55 -8.72
CA LEU A 87 -11.91 1.14 -8.69
C LEU A 87 -10.73 0.20 -8.97
N ALA A 88 -9.77 0.61 -9.81
CA ALA A 88 -8.54 -0.15 -10.02
C ALA A 88 -7.64 -0.13 -8.78
N THR A 89 -7.49 1.02 -8.13
CA THR A 89 -6.79 1.15 -6.84
C THR A 89 -7.41 0.25 -5.78
N TRP A 90 -8.76 0.21 -5.67
CA TRP A 90 -9.44 -0.68 -4.74
C TRP A 90 -9.12 -2.16 -5.01
N ARG A 91 -9.16 -2.58 -6.28
CA ARG A 91 -8.80 -3.96 -6.66
C ARG A 91 -7.37 -4.31 -6.28
N ASN A 92 -6.42 -3.38 -6.45
CA ASN A 92 -5.03 -3.57 -6.03
C ASN A 92 -4.91 -3.70 -4.51
N ILE A 93 -5.62 -2.86 -3.75
CA ILE A 93 -5.68 -2.95 -2.28
C ILE A 93 -6.21 -4.31 -1.85
N VAL A 94 -7.33 -4.76 -2.41
CA VAL A 94 -7.91 -6.07 -2.10
C VAL A 94 -6.94 -7.19 -2.47
N HIS A 95 -6.31 -7.11 -3.65
CA HIS A 95 -5.31 -8.09 -4.09
C HIS A 95 -4.14 -8.19 -3.09
N GLU A 96 -3.53 -7.07 -2.71
CA GLU A 96 -2.44 -7.05 -1.73
C GLU A 96 -2.90 -7.52 -0.35
N PHE A 97 -4.11 -7.14 0.08
CA PHE A 97 -4.67 -7.60 1.35
C PHE A 97 -4.89 -9.12 1.37
N THR A 98 -5.37 -9.71 0.27
CA THR A 98 -5.64 -11.16 0.21
C THR A 98 -4.38 -12.03 0.29
N LYS A 99 -3.20 -11.47 0.03
CA LYS A 99 -1.91 -12.15 0.21
C LYS A 99 -1.41 -12.14 1.66
N ARG A 100 -2.04 -11.36 2.54
CA ARG A 100 -1.59 -11.15 3.92
C ARG A 100 -2.28 -12.11 4.88
N ASP A 101 -1.56 -12.44 5.94
CA ASP A 101 -2.00 -13.28 7.02
C ASP A 101 -2.95 -12.54 7.97
N LEU A 102 -4.04 -13.22 8.31
CA LEU A 102 -4.99 -12.81 9.33
C LEU A 102 -5.05 -13.87 10.43
N THR A 103 -4.63 -13.51 11.64
CA THR A 103 -4.78 -14.38 12.81
C THR A 103 -6.25 -14.60 13.17
N VAL A 104 -7.09 -13.59 12.93
CA VAL A 104 -8.52 -13.60 13.22
C VAL A 104 -9.28 -13.32 11.93
N LEU A 105 -9.92 -14.33 11.36
CA LEU A 105 -10.60 -14.20 10.06
C LEU A 105 -11.79 -13.25 10.09
N THR A 106 -12.46 -13.09 11.24
CA THR A 106 -13.58 -12.14 11.40
C THR A 106 -13.14 -10.69 11.25
N ASP A 107 -11.84 -10.41 11.42
CA ASP A 107 -11.29 -9.06 11.28
C ASP A 107 -11.03 -8.69 9.81
N ARG A 108 -11.31 -9.58 8.86
CA ARG A 108 -11.02 -9.35 7.44
C ARG A 108 -11.60 -8.05 6.90
N LEU A 109 -12.89 -7.79 7.12
CA LEU A 109 -13.54 -6.56 6.65
C LEU A 109 -13.18 -5.35 7.52
N PRO A 110 -13.18 -5.43 8.86
CA PRO A 110 -12.67 -4.35 9.71
C PRO A 110 -11.26 -3.88 9.35
N ALA A 111 -10.34 -4.79 9.00
CA ALA A 111 -8.93 -4.48 8.71
C ALA A 111 -8.70 -3.64 7.45
N ILE A 112 -9.69 -3.55 6.56
CA ILE A 112 -9.63 -2.71 5.34
C ILE A 112 -10.70 -1.61 5.33
N ALA A 113 -11.52 -1.50 6.37
CA ALA A 113 -12.61 -0.53 6.42
C ALA A 113 -12.10 0.91 6.41
N GLY A 114 -10.95 1.19 7.03
CA GLY A 114 -10.32 2.52 6.97
C GLY A 114 -9.90 2.92 5.56
N LEU A 115 -9.44 1.95 4.76
CA LEU A 115 -9.09 2.16 3.34
C LEU A 115 -10.33 2.48 2.50
N ALA A 116 -11.42 1.73 2.70
CA ALA A 116 -12.68 2.00 2.05
C ALA A 116 -13.18 3.41 2.40
N SER A 117 -13.18 3.77 3.68
CA SER A 117 -13.59 5.11 4.13
C SER A 117 -12.78 6.23 3.49
N ALA A 118 -11.47 6.03 3.27
CA ALA A 118 -10.61 7.02 2.65
C ALA A 118 -10.86 7.22 1.14
N MET A 119 -11.51 6.25 0.48
CA MET A 119 -11.85 6.26 -0.95
C MET A 119 -13.31 6.60 -1.24
N GLN A 120 -14.17 6.58 -0.21
CA GLN A 120 -15.61 6.67 -0.40
C GLN A 120 -16.05 8.00 -1.04
N HIS A 121 -15.39 9.11 -0.70
CA HIS A 121 -15.68 10.42 -1.29
C HIS A 121 -15.32 10.48 -2.79
N GLN A 122 -14.27 9.78 -3.19
CA GLN A 122 -13.74 9.78 -4.56
C GLN A 122 -14.58 8.88 -5.47
N LEU A 123 -15.12 7.79 -4.92
CA LEU A 123 -16.02 6.89 -5.64
C LEU A 123 -17.48 7.36 -5.61
N ASN A 124 -17.85 8.22 -4.67
CA ASN A 124 -19.22 8.70 -4.45
C ASN A 124 -20.24 7.54 -4.50
N SER A 125 -19.95 6.46 -3.77
CA SER A 125 -20.69 5.20 -3.81
C SER A 125 -20.70 4.54 -2.43
N ASP A 126 -21.74 3.76 -2.16
CA ASP A 126 -21.83 2.98 -0.94
C ASP A 126 -20.86 1.79 -0.94
N TYR A 127 -20.23 1.58 0.22
CA TYR A 127 -19.36 0.44 0.49
C TYR A 127 -20.16 -0.71 1.10
N LEU A 128 -20.14 -1.86 0.42
CA LEU A 128 -20.92 -3.05 0.71
C LEU A 128 -19.98 -4.22 1.00
N ALA A 129 -19.58 -4.37 2.27
CA ALA A 129 -18.84 -5.54 2.78
C ALA A 129 -17.62 -5.98 1.93
N GLY A 130 -16.79 -5.02 1.48
CA GLY A 130 -15.63 -5.30 0.61
C GLY A 130 -15.80 -4.84 -0.83
N LEU A 131 -17.03 -4.50 -1.24
CA LEU A 131 -17.38 -4.16 -2.61
C LEU A 131 -17.95 -2.74 -2.70
N TRP A 132 -17.87 -2.13 -3.88
CA TRP A 132 -18.51 -0.84 -4.16
C TRP A 132 -19.80 -1.00 -4.95
N GLU A 133 -20.87 -0.33 -4.53
CA GLU A 133 -22.18 -0.40 -5.20
C GLU A 133 -22.11 0.02 -6.68
N CYS A 134 -21.35 1.07 -7.01
CA CYS A 134 -21.24 1.63 -8.37
C CYS A 134 -20.61 0.67 -9.40
N ASP A 135 -19.94 -0.39 -8.95
CA ASP A 135 -19.29 -1.40 -9.80
C ASP A 135 -19.56 -2.82 -9.29
N LEU A 136 -20.68 -3.02 -8.60
CA LEU A 136 -20.97 -4.27 -7.87
C LEU A 136 -21.01 -5.48 -8.81
N ALA A 137 -21.68 -5.34 -9.95
CA ALA A 137 -21.82 -6.42 -10.93
C ALA A 137 -20.46 -6.93 -11.44
N ARG A 138 -19.51 -6.02 -11.70
CA ARG A 138 -18.17 -6.38 -12.16
C ARG A 138 -17.32 -6.99 -11.04
N GLN A 139 -17.47 -6.49 -9.81
CA GLN A 139 -16.74 -7.01 -8.65
C GLN A 139 -17.21 -8.40 -8.19
N LEU A 140 -18.42 -8.81 -8.58
CA LEU A 140 -18.94 -10.17 -8.35
C LEU A 140 -18.52 -11.16 -9.45
N LEU A 141 -17.90 -10.71 -10.53
CA LEU A 141 -17.40 -11.61 -11.57
C LEU A 141 -16.25 -12.44 -11.02
N TRP A 142 -16.41 -13.76 -11.13
CA TRP A 142 -15.35 -14.70 -10.81
C TRP A 142 -14.31 -14.66 -11.92
N THR A 143 -13.06 -14.55 -11.54
CA THR A 143 -11.92 -14.78 -12.43
C THR A 143 -11.35 -16.14 -12.05
N SER A 144 -11.02 -16.97 -13.04
CA SER A 144 -10.22 -18.17 -12.79
C SER A 144 -8.78 -17.72 -12.53
N VAL A 145 -8.32 -17.95 -11.32
CA VAL A 145 -6.90 -17.85 -10.93
C VAL A 145 -6.16 -19.13 -11.23
#